data_AF-A0A850DVP3-F1
#
_entry.id   AF-A0A850DVP3-F1
#
_cell.length_a   1.000
_cell.length_b   1.000
_cell.length_c   1.000
_cell.angle_alpha   90.00
_cell.angle_beta   90.00
_cell.angle_gamma   90.00
#
_symmetry.space_group_name_H-M   'P 1'
#
loop_
_entity.id
_entity.type
_entity.pdbx_description
1 polymer ?
#
loop_
_entity_poly.entity_id
_entity_poly.type
_entity_poly.pdbx_seq_one_letter_code
_entity_poly.pdbx_strand_id
1 'polypeptide(L)'
;MGQITFRNVFRALSPEPMHWLITELWMTAIPGSSVDVLDLERKVSKADGQGAWFSHLEMVRIAENCDQMIDGEFLGYLTASGSESPVPVVRIDFFDSATATVIIDETALSVSSELEELLGVGVPQSVMETRASEI
;
A
#
# COMPACT_ATOMS: atom_id res chain seq x y z
N MET A 1 -21.74 6.26 3.92
CA MET A 1 -20.38 6.14 3.37
C MET A 1 -19.61 5.21 4.30
N GLY A 2 -19.07 4.11 3.77
CA GLY A 2 -18.25 3.19 4.56
C GLY A 2 -16.91 3.85 4.92
N GLN A 3 -16.32 3.46 6.05
CA GLN A 3 -14.99 3.90 6.42
C GLN A 3 -13.96 3.35 5.42
N ILE A 4 -13.09 4.21 4.90
CA ILE A 4 -11.94 3.79 4.09
C ILE A 4 -10.98 3.09 5.05
N THR A 5 -10.65 1.84 4.75
CA THR A 5 -9.68 1.05 5.53
C THR A 5 -8.64 0.50 4.57
N PHE A 6 -7.41 0.30 5.06
CA PHE A 6 -6.35 -0.31 4.27
C PHE A 6 -6.78 -1.66 3.68
N ARG A 7 -7.53 -2.46 4.44
CA ARG A 7 -8.09 -3.73 3.97
C ARG A 7 -9.01 -3.56 2.76
N ASN A 8 -9.91 -2.58 2.80
CA ASN A 8 -10.87 -2.35 1.70
C ASN A 8 -10.15 -1.89 0.44
N VAL A 9 -9.20 -0.96 0.57
CA VAL A 9 -8.36 -0.49 -0.54
C VAL A 9 -7.56 -1.66 -1.14
N PHE A 10 -6.85 -2.42 -0.31
CA PHE A 10 -6.02 -3.53 -0.77
C PHE A 10 -6.83 -4.64 -1.47
N ARG A 11 -8.04 -4.94 -0.96
CA ARG A 11 -8.94 -5.93 -1.59
C ARG A 11 -9.53 -5.45 -2.92
N ALA A 12 -9.95 -4.18 -2.99
CA ALA A 12 -10.56 -3.62 -4.18
C ALA A 12 -9.55 -3.45 -5.34
N LEU A 13 -8.26 -3.31 -5.03
CA LEU A 13 -7.19 -3.37 -6.03
C LEU A 13 -7.09 -4.74 -6.74
N SER A 14 -7.62 -5.81 -6.14
CA SER A 14 -7.47 -7.20 -6.60
C SER A 14 -6.10 -7.50 -7.24
N PRO A 15 -4.98 -7.12 -6.60
CA PRO A 15 -3.70 -7.07 -7.31
C PRO A 15 -3.22 -8.47 -7.66
N GLU A 16 -2.66 -8.64 -8.87
CA GLU A 16 -1.79 -9.79 -9.14
C GLU A 16 -0.69 -9.89 -8.06
N PRO A 17 -0.04 -11.06 -7.89
CA PRO A 17 1.09 -11.18 -6.98
C PRO A 17 2.17 -10.11 -7.26
N MET A 18 2.27 -9.15 -6.34
CA MET A 18 3.17 -8.01 -6.38
C MET A 18 4.24 -8.12 -5.31
N HIS A 19 5.36 -7.46 -5.55
CA HIS A 19 6.29 -7.09 -4.49
C HIS A 19 6.00 -5.67 -4.05
N TRP A 20 6.08 -5.45 -2.74
CA TRP A 20 5.69 -4.20 -2.13
C TRP A 20 6.88 -3.58 -1.42
N LEU A 21 7.16 -2.33 -1.76
CA LEU A 21 8.08 -1.50 -1.02
C LEU A 21 7.26 -0.63 -0.07
N ILE A 22 7.55 -0.74 1.23
CA ILE A 22 6.91 0.06 2.27
C ILE A 22 7.97 0.99 2.85
N THR A 23 7.79 2.27 2.67
CA THR A 23 8.73 3.32 3.10
C THR A 23 8.31 3.93 4.43
N GLU A 24 7.01 3.93 4.73
CA GLU A 24 6.42 4.38 5.98
C GLU A 24 5.31 3.42 6.40
N LEU A 25 5.22 3.13 7.69
CA LEU A 25 4.21 2.24 8.25
C LEU A 25 4.00 2.55 9.71
N TRP A 26 2.82 3.03 10.08
CA TRP A 26 2.28 3.11 11.43
C TRP A 26 0.85 2.58 11.43
N MET A 27 0.61 1.53 12.22
CA MET A 27 -0.69 0.86 12.21
C MET A 27 -1.05 0.27 13.55
N THR A 28 -2.32 -0.06 13.74
CA THR A 28 -2.78 -0.94 14.80
C THR A 28 -3.24 -2.26 14.21
N ALA A 29 -2.97 -3.36 14.91
CA ALA A 29 -3.48 -4.66 14.54
C ALA A 29 -4.81 -4.95 15.24
N ILE A 30 -5.66 -5.76 14.61
CA ILE A 30 -6.90 -6.24 15.22
C ILE A 30 -6.62 -7.01 16.52
N PRO A 31 -7.53 -6.97 17.51
CA PRO A 31 -7.35 -7.73 18.75
C PRO A 31 -7.15 -9.23 18.47
N GLY A 32 -6.10 -9.81 19.06
CA GLY A 32 -5.77 -11.23 18.89
C GLY A 32 -5.02 -11.58 17.60
N SER A 33 -4.67 -10.59 16.78
CA SER A 33 -3.78 -10.76 15.62
C SER A 33 -2.43 -11.35 16.01
N SER A 34 -1.87 -12.19 15.14
CA SER A 34 -0.49 -12.68 15.25
C SER A 34 0.55 -11.74 14.64
N VAL A 35 0.14 -10.61 14.08
CA VAL A 35 1.04 -9.60 13.50
C VAL A 35 1.73 -8.82 14.60
N ASP A 36 3.05 -8.88 14.64
CA ASP A 36 3.87 -8.02 15.49
C ASP A 36 4.09 -6.67 14.79
N VAL A 37 3.20 -5.72 15.10
CA VAL A 37 3.27 -4.36 14.56
C VAL A 37 4.61 -3.70 14.87
N LEU A 38 5.13 -3.86 16.09
CA LEU A 38 6.38 -3.22 16.50
C LEU A 38 7.57 -3.76 15.70
N ASP A 39 7.56 -5.04 15.35
CA ASP A 39 8.58 -5.62 14.49
C ASP A 39 8.47 -5.10 13.04
N LEU A 40 7.25 -4.97 12.51
CA LEU A 40 7.02 -4.41 11.17
C LEU A 40 7.47 -2.95 11.07
N GLU A 41 7.04 -2.10 12.01
CA GLU A 41 7.45 -0.68 12.08
C GLU A 41 8.98 -0.56 12.24
N ARG A 42 9.59 -1.45 13.03
CA ARG A 42 11.05 -1.52 13.17
C ARG A 42 11.73 -1.98 11.87
N LYS A 43 11.15 -2.91 11.13
CA LYS A 43 11.68 -3.39 9.85
C LYS A 43 11.69 -2.26 8.82
N VAL A 44 10.61 -1.48 8.74
CA VAL A 44 10.49 -0.33 7.83
C VAL A 44 11.46 0.79 8.24
N SER A 45 11.46 1.19 9.52
CA SER A 45 12.34 2.28 10.00
C SER A 45 13.83 2.00 9.91
N LYS A 46 14.25 0.72 9.93
CA LYS A 46 15.66 0.33 9.78
C LYS A 46 16.14 0.24 8.32
N ALA A 47 15.24 0.32 7.36
CA ALA A 47 15.59 0.17 5.95
C ALA A 47 16.10 1.50 5.37
N ASP A 48 17.23 2.01 5.87
CA ASP A 48 18.08 3.14 5.39
C ASP A 48 17.43 4.17 4.43
N GLY A 49 16.20 4.61 4.69
CA GLY A 49 15.43 5.53 3.85
C GLY A 49 14.92 4.98 2.50
N GLN A 50 15.22 3.72 2.15
CA GLN A 50 14.71 3.10 0.92
C GLN A 50 13.39 2.37 1.12
N GLY A 51 13.00 2.11 2.37
CA GLY A 51 11.85 1.28 2.69
C GLY A 51 12.19 -0.22 2.69
N ALA A 52 11.29 -1.01 3.26
CA ALA A 52 11.45 -2.44 3.38
C ALA A 52 10.59 -3.18 2.35
N TRP A 53 11.15 -4.24 1.78
CA TRP A 53 10.45 -5.11 0.84
C TRP A 53 9.59 -6.15 1.56
N PHE A 54 8.40 -6.36 0.99
CA PHE A 54 7.40 -7.32 1.42
C PHE A 54 6.87 -8.09 0.22
N SER A 55 6.72 -9.40 0.40
CA SER A 55 6.01 -10.26 -0.54
C SER A 55 4.51 -9.95 -0.53
N HIS A 56 3.84 -10.36 -1.61
CA HIS A 56 2.38 -10.28 -1.68
C HIS A 56 1.69 -10.95 -0.47
N LEU A 57 2.19 -12.11 -0.01
CA LEU A 57 1.60 -12.82 1.13
C LEU A 57 1.78 -12.08 2.45
N GLU A 58 2.91 -11.41 2.66
CA GLU A 58 3.11 -10.54 3.82
C GLU A 58 2.12 -9.37 3.79
N MET A 59 1.90 -8.77 2.62
CA MET A 59 0.94 -7.68 2.46
C MET A 59 -0.51 -8.10 2.68
N VAL A 60 -0.90 -9.28 2.20
CA VAL A 60 -2.21 -9.87 2.53
C VAL A 60 -2.36 -10.00 4.05
N ARG A 61 -1.34 -10.50 4.76
CA ARG A 61 -1.37 -10.62 6.22
C ARG A 61 -1.50 -9.27 6.91
N ILE A 62 -0.78 -8.25 6.44
CA ILE A 62 -0.88 -6.88 6.96
C ILE A 62 -2.31 -6.36 6.74
N ALA A 63 -2.86 -6.48 5.53
CA ALA A 63 -4.21 -6.01 5.20
C ALA A 63 -5.31 -6.71 6.00
N GLU A 64 -5.21 -8.01 6.20
CA GLU A 64 -6.18 -8.81 6.94
C GLU A 64 -6.13 -8.59 8.45
N ASN A 65 -5.00 -8.15 8.97
CA ASN A 65 -4.81 -7.95 10.41
C ASN A 65 -4.71 -6.49 10.82
N CYS A 66 -4.73 -5.55 9.87
CA CYS A 66 -4.82 -4.13 10.15
C CYS A 66 -6.23 -3.80 10.67
N ASP A 67 -6.25 -3.13 11.83
CA ASP A 67 -7.44 -2.48 12.40
C ASP A 67 -7.50 -1.02 11.93
N GLN A 68 -6.42 -0.27 12.13
CA GLN A 68 -6.28 1.10 11.63
C GLN A 68 -4.89 1.31 11.02
N MET A 69 -4.85 2.02 9.89
CA MET A 69 -3.61 2.48 9.26
C MET A 69 -3.48 3.97 9.58
N ILE A 70 -2.53 4.36 10.44
CA ILE A 70 -2.40 5.75 10.91
C ILE A 70 -1.60 6.56 9.89
N ASP A 71 -0.50 5.98 9.42
CA ASP A 71 0.35 6.54 8.38
C ASP A 71 0.97 5.39 7.59
N GLY A 72 1.15 5.55 6.28
CA GLY A 72 1.88 4.56 5.51
C GLY A 72 1.92 4.82 4.01
N GLU A 73 3.08 4.55 3.43
CA GLU A 73 3.34 4.67 1.99
C GLU A 73 3.71 3.28 1.45
N PHE A 74 2.89 2.80 0.50
CA PHE A 74 2.99 1.46 -0.09
C PHE A 74 3.12 1.57 -1.61
N LEU A 75 4.19 0.99 -2.15
CA LEU A 75 4.49 0.98 -3.58
C LEU A 75 4.46 -0.46 -4.09
N GLY A 76 3.51 -0.76 -4.97
CA GLY A 76 3.31 -2.10 -5.54
C GLY A 76 3.98 -2.23 -6.91
N TYR A 77 4.83 -3.24 -7.05
CA TYR A 77 5.56 -3.57 -8.27
C TYR A 77 5.10 -4.91 -8.82
N LEU A 78 4.74 -4.96 -10.11
CA LEU A 78 4.46 -6.22 -10.78
C LEU A 78 5.72 -7.06 -10.89
N THR A 79 5.57 -8.36 -10.63
CA THR A 79 6.65 -9.34 -10.77
C THR A 79 6.59 -9.94 -12.17
N ALA A 80 7.12 -9.23 -13.18
CA ALA A 80 7.19 -9.76 -14.54
C ALA A 80 8.39 -10.70 -14.68
N SER A 81 8.15 -11.99 -14.90
CA SER A 81 9.17 -12.99 -15.28
C SER A 81 10.47 -12.97 -14.46
N GLY A 82 10.38 -12.72 -13.14
CA GLY A 82 11.51 -12.75 -12.22
C GLY A 82 12.29 -11.45 -12.03
N SER A 83 11.86 -10.33 -12.64
CA SER A 83 12.39 -9.00 -12.35
C SER A 83 11.27 -8.03 -11.96
N GLU A 84 11.51 -7.23 -10.92
CA GLU A 84 10.62 -6.13 -10.54
C GLU A 84 10.60 -5.07 -11.64
N SER A 85 9.40 -4.53 -11.93
CA SER A 85 9.26 -3.35 -12.78
C SER A 85 10.12 -2.19 -12.24
N PRO A 86 10.74 -1.35 -13.09
CA PRO A 86 11.52 -0.19 -12.62
C PRO A 86 10.66 0.88 -11.94
N VAL A 87 9.33 0.85 -12.14
CA VAL A 87 8.37 1.84 -11.63
C VAL A 87 7.21 1.10 -10.95
N PRO A 88 6.70 1.58 -9.80
CA PRO A 88 5.52 1.01 -9.18
C PRO A 88 4.31 1.19 -10.09
N VAL A 89 3.44 0.18 -10.12
CA VAL A 89 2.16 0.22 -10.86
C VAL A 89 1.00 0.65 -9.97
N VAL A 90 1.22 0.68 -8.65
CA VAL A 90 0.27 1.20 -7.68
C VAL A 90 1.04 1.89 -6.54
N ARG A 91 0.51 3.02 -6.09
CA ARG A 91 0.93 3.73 -4.89
C ARG A 91 -0.27 3.94 -3.99
N ILE A 92 -0.13 3.67 -2.71
CA ILE A 92 -1.14 3.90 -1.68
C ILE A 92 -0.49 4.72 -0.59
N ASP A 93 -1.04 5.90 -0.30
CA ASP A 93 -0.63 6.74 0.82
C ASP A 93 -1.80 6.86 1.79
N PHE A 94 -1.59 6.45 3.04
CA PHE A 94 -2.53 6.70 4.14
C PHE A 94 -2.06 7.86 4.97
N PHE A 95 -2.97 8.79 5.28
CA PHE A 95 -2.74 9.88 6.21
C PHE A 95 -3.83 9.83 7.27
N ASP A 96 -3.46 10.07 8.53
CA ASP A 96 -4.35 10.30 9.67
C ASP A 96 -5.46 9.26 9.95
N SER A 97 -5.36 8.05 9.41
CA SER A 97 -6.35 6.96 9.49
C SER A 97 -7.70 7.15 8.82
N ALA A 98 -8.00 8.34 8.32
CA ALA A 98 -9.26 8.62 7.64
C ALA A 98 -9.08 8.87 6.13
N THR A 99 -7.88 9.26 5.71
CA THR A 99 -7.61 9.68 4.34
C THR A 99 -6.65 8.71 3.65
N ALA A 100 -6.98 8.31 2.43
CA ALA A 100 -6.07 7.54 1.59
C ALA A 100 -6.03 8.12 0.17
N THR A 101 -4.84 8.23 -0.38
CA THR A 101 -4.59 8.50 -1.80
C THR A 101 -4.16 7.21 -2.45
N VAL A 102 -4.75 6.86 -3.58
CA VAL A 102 -4.34 5.69 -4.38
C VAL A 102 -4.11 6.13 -5.81
N ILE A 103 -2.93 5.85 -6.32
CA ILE A 103 -2.50 6.14 -7.69
C ILE A 103 -2.24 4.80 -8.37
N ILE A 104 -2.83 4.58 -9.53
CA ILE A 104 -2.78 3.30 -10.25
C ILE A 104 -2.37 3.55 -11.69
N ASP A 105 -1.47 2.72 -12.20
CA ASP A 105 -1.23 2.57 -13.63
C ASP A 105 -2.33 1.68 -14.23
N GLU A 106 -3.37 2.31 -14.78
CA GLU A 106 -4.50 1.62 -15.42
C GLU A 106 -4.10 0.83 -16.68
N THR A 107 -2.90 1.08 -17.22
CA THR A 107 -2.38 0.29 -18.35
C THR A 107 -1.78 -1.05 -17.89
N ALA A 108 -1.40 -1.13 -16.61
CA ALA A 108 -0.80 -2.31 -16.00
C ALA A 108 -1.77 -3.07 -15.08
N LEU A 109 -2.76 -2.39 -14.49
CA LEU A 109 -3.72 -2.97 -13.56
C LEU A 109 -5.17 -2.64 -13.94
N SER A 110 -6.03 -3.66 -13.87
CA SER A 110 -7.47 -3.46 -13.95
C SER A 110 -8.02 -3.02 -12.60
N VAL A 111 -8.68 -1.86 -12.57
CA VAL A 111 -9.32 -1.34 -11.36
C VAL A 111 -10.73 -1.91 -11.23
N SER A 112 -11.10 -2.38 -10.04
CA SER A 112 -12.46 -2.84 -9.78
C SER A 112 -13.39 -1.65 -9.56
N SER A 113 -14.66 -1.81 -9.95
CA SER A 113 -15.68 -0.78 -9.75
C SER A 113 -15.90 -0.47 -8.27
N GLU A 114 -15.64 -1.43 -7.36
CA GLU A 114 -15.63 -1.19 -5.92
C GLU A 114 -14.58 -0.17 -5.49
N LEU A 115 -13.42 -0.10 -6.16
CA LEU A 115 -12.37 0.87 -5.83
C LEU A 115 -12.77 2.29 -6.25
N GLU A 116 -13.40 2.44 -7.42
CA GLU A 116 -13.93 3.72 -7.90
C GLU A 116 -15.03 4.25 -6.97
N GLU A 117 -15.90 3.38 -6.46
CA GLU A 117 -16.92 3.74 -5.48
C GLU A 117 -16.33 4.08 -4.10
N LEU A 118 -15.22 3.42 -3.70
CA LEU A 118 -14.58 3.61 -2.40
C LEU A 118 -13.77 4.90 -2.33
N LEU A 119 -13.06 5.26 -3.40
CA LEU A 119 -12.10 6.37 -3.43
C LEU A 119 -12.61 7.61 -4.18
N GLY A 120 -13.70 7.49 -4.95
CA GLY A 120 -14.13 8.51 -5.88
C GLY A 120 -13.31 8.48 -7.18
N VAL A 121 -13.48 9.48 -8.04
CA VAL A 121 -12.76 9.57 -9.32
C VAL A 121 -11.25 9.67 -9.05
N GLY A 122 -10.51 8.65 -9.45
CA GLY A 122 -9.06 8.54 -9.23
C GLY A 122 -8.27 9.72 -9.82
N VAL A 123 -7.17 10.07 -9.17
CA VAL A 123 -6.27 11.14 -9.65
C VAL A 123 -5.28 10.55 -10.67
N PRO A 124 -5.20 11.08 -11.91
CA PRO A 124 -4.29 10.57 -12.92
C PRO A 124 -2.80 10.61 -12.53
N GLN A 125 -2.10 9.60 -13.06
CA GLN A 125 -0.74 9.06 -12.86
C GLN A 125 0.49 10.02 -12.76
N SER A 126 0.35 11.33 -12.62
CA SER A 126 1.49 12.26 -12.71
C SER A 126 2.41 12.32 -11.47
N VAL A 127 2.21 11.46 -10.45
CA VAL A 127 2.90 11.54 -9.14
C VAL A 127 3.31 10.15 -8.60
N MET A 128 3.70 9.22 -9.48
CA MET A 128 4.24 7.91 -9.05
C MET A 128 5.71 7.99 -8.61
N GLU A 129 6.37 9.15 -8.74
CA GLU A 129 7.67 9.35 -8.15
C GLU A 129 7.53 9.37 -6.62
N THR A 130 8.41 8.61 -5.95
CA THR A 130 8.70 8.76 -4.51
C THR A 130 8.83 10.25 -4.23
N ARG A 131 8.34 10.72 -3.06
CA ARG A 131 8.41 12.12 -2.65
C ARG A 131 9.87 12.59 -2.76
N ALA A 132 10.24 13.15 -3.91
CA ALA A 132 11.60 13.57 -4.20
C ALA A 132 11.78 14.86 -3.44
N SER A 133 12.35 14.75 -2.24
CA SER A 133 12.90 15.83 -1.42
C SER A 133 12.10 17.12 -1.50
N GLU A 134 11.12 17.29 -0.60
CA GLU A 134 10.80 18.64 -0.15
C GLU A 134 12.02 19.16 0.62
N ILE A 135 12.87 19.91 -0.08
CA ILE A 135 13.94 20.76 0.47
C ILE A 135 13.33 22.06 0.98
#